data_AF-K1YPL7-F1
#
_entry.id   AF-K1YPL7-F1
#
_cell.length_a   1.000
_cell.length_b   1.000
_cell.length_c   1.000
_cell.angle_alpha   90.00
_cell.angle_beta   90.00
_cell.angle_gamma   90.00
#
_symmetry.space_group_name_H-M   'P 1'
#
loop_
_entity.id
_entity.type
_entity.pdbx_description
1 polymer ?
#
loop_
_entity_poly.entity_id
_entity_poly.type
_entity_poly.pdbx_seq_one_letter_code
_entity_poly.pdbx_strand_id
1 'polypeptide(L)'
;MWTGRECEVGYPGRAAIWAEDYPIYFQKALHRVRFHEPEYNKWFVFYLYAQDKSGELKQHFSGTGIQHFTGEVLARFEIPLPPLPELRRAIANFDDLFAETQRIEAIYQHKLAALDALKKSLLDQAFTGQL
;
A
#
# COMPACT_ATOMS: atom_id res chain seq x y z
N MET A 1 3.92 5.29 -3.58
CA MET A 1 2.85 4.86 -4.50
C MET A 1 2.39 3.48 -4.04
N TRP A 2 1.28 3.38 -3.29
CA TRP A 2 0.76 2.09 -2.86
C TRP A 2 -0.19 1.57 -3.95
N THR A 3 0.28 0.59 -4.70
CA THR A 3 -0.47 -0.03 -5.80
C THR A 3 -1.51 -0.99 -5.24
N GLY A 4 -2.77 -0.75 -5.61
CA GLY A 4 -3.76 -1.82 -5.80
C GLY A 4 -4.15 -2.60 -4.55
N ARG A 5 -4.89 -1.97 -3.65
CA ARG A 5 -6.02 -2.66 -3.03
C ARG A 5 -7.23 -1.77 -3.16
N GLU A 6 -8.11 -2.16 -4.06
CA GLU A 6 -9.45 -1.59 -4.21
C GLU A 6 -10.04 -1.40 -2.82
N CYS A 7 -10.47 -0.18 -2.52
CA CYS A 7 -11.17 0.12 -1.28
C CYS A 7 -12.61 -0.40 -1.42
N GLU A 8 -12.77 -1.73 -1.54
CA GLU A 8 -14.07 -2.36 -1.58
C GLU A 8 -14.83 -2.08 -0.29
N VAL A 9 -16.08 -1.67 -0.44
CA VAL A 9 -16.99 -1.33 0.66
C VAL A 9 -17.18 -2.58 1.51
N GLY A 10 -16.63 -2.60 2.73
CA GLY A 10 -16.87 -3.69 3.67
C GLY A 10 -15.83 -3.87 4.78
N TYR A 11 -14.56 -3.51 4.54
CA TYR A 11 -13.51 -3.66 5.54
C TYR A 11 -12.93 -2.32 6.02
N PRO A 12 -13.14 -1.94 7.29
CA PRO A 12 -12.53 -0.76 7.89
C PRO A 12 -11.02 -0.94 8.10
N GLY A 13 -10.27 0.16 8.18
CA GLY A 13 -8.84 0.12 8.53
C GLY A 13 -7.86 0.19 7.36
N ARG A 14 -8.35 0.17 6.11
CA ARG A 14 -7.53 0.53 4.94
C ARG A 14 -7.24 2.03 4.94
N ALA A 15 -6.00 2.38 4.62
CA ALA A 15 -5.55 3.77 4.57
C ALA A 15 -4.67 4.03 3.35
N ALA A 16 -4.67 5.27 2.89
CA ALA A 16 -3.83 5.75 1.79
C ALA A 16 -3.36 7.18 2.07
N ILE A 17 -2.22 7.54 1.49
CA ILE A 17 -1.69 8.91 1.54
C ILE A 17 -2.07 9.61 0.25
N TRP A 18 -2.80 10.70 0.37
CA TRP A 18 -3.05 11.61 -0.73
C TRP A 18 -1.87 12.57 -0.87
N ALA A 19 -1.14 12.47 -1.98
CA ALA A 19 0.09 13.22 -2.23
C ALA A 19 -0.10 14.41 -3.20
N GLU A 20 -1.28 14.54 -3.79
CA GLU A 20 -1.56 15.59 -4.78
C GLU A 20 -1.89 16.93 -4.10
N ASP A 21 -1.56 18.02 -4.78
CA ASP A 21 -1.74 19.40 -4.32
C ASP A 21 -3.14 19.96 -4.58
N TYR A 22 -3.92 19.31 -5.43
CA TYR A 22 -5.29 19.71 -5.75
C TYR A 22 -6.33 19.17 -4.75
N PRO A 23 -7.49 19.85 -4.61
CA PRO A 23 -8.54 19.43 -3.68
C PRO A 23 -9.12 18.04 -4.03
N ILE A 24 -9.38 17.25 -2.98
CA ILE A 24 -10.08 15.97 -3.08
C ILE A 24 -11.39 16.01 -2.30
N TYR A 25 -12.42 15.37 -2.86
CA TYR A 25 -13.70 15.10 -2.22
C TYR A 25 -13.83 13.60 -1.96
N PHE A 26 -14.25 13.22 -0.76
CA PHE A 26 -14.45 11.83 -0.38
C PHE A 26 -15.78 11.65 0.34
N GLN A 27 -16.34 10.43 0.22
CA GLN A 27 -17.60 10.07 0.86
C GLN A 27 -17.47 10.07 2.40
N LYS A 28 -18.61 10.20 3.10
CA LYS A 28 -18.68 10.22 4.58
C LYS A 28 -18.00 9.03 5.27
N ALA A 29 -17.87 7.89 4.58
CA ALA A 29 -17.25 6.69 5.11
C ALA A 29 -15.72 6.74 5.21
N LEU A 30 -15.08 7.80 4.70
CA LEU A 30 -13.63 8.00 4.79
C LEU A 30 -13.28 9.04 5.86
N HIS A 31 -12.20 8.75 6.60
CA HIS A 31 -11.62 9.67 7.57
C HIS A 31 -10.35 10.30 7.01
N ARG A 32 -10.19 11.60 7.24
CA ARG A 32 -8.97 12.34 6.89
C ARG A 32 -8.18 12.62 8.15
N VAL A 33 -6.95 12.12 8.20
CA VAL A 33 -5.97 12.39 9.24
C VAL A 33 -4.87 13.27 8.65
N ARG A 34 -4.39 14.26 9.41
CA ARG A 34 -3.30 15.15 9.01
C ARG A 34 -2.35 15.34 10.19
N PHE A 35 -1.09 14.97 10.00
CA PHE A 35 -0.02 15.22 10.94
C PHE A 35 0.70 16.54 10.61
N HIS A 36 1.29 17.17 11.63
CA HIS A 36 2.14 18.35 11.43
C HIS A 36 3.43 18.00 10.68
N GLU A 37 4.09 16.91 11.08
CA GLU A 37 5.25 16.36 10.38
C GLU A 37 4.78 15.30 9.36
N PRO A 38 5.07 15.46 8.06
CA PRO A 38 4.59 14.55 7.02
C PRO A 38 5.04 13.09 7.16
N GLU A 39 6.17 12.85 7.81
CA GLU A 39 6.74 11.53 8.05
C GLU A 39 5.78 10.63 8.85
N TYR A 40 5.00 11.23 9.76
CA TYR A 40 4.00 10.48 10.52
C TYR A 40 2.83 10.01 9.66
N ASN A 41 2.59 10.58 8.48
CA ASN A 41 1.59 10.04 7.55
C ASN A 41 1.96 8.61 7.12
N LYS A 42 3.24 8.37 6.77
CA LYS A 42 3.75 7.05 6.40
C LYS A 42 3.73 6.10 7.58
N TRP A 43 4.19 6.57 8.75
CA TRP A 43 4.14 5.81 9.99
C TRP A 43 2.72 5.35 10.33
N PHE A 44 1.75 6.25 10.25
CA PHE A 44 0.36 5.99 10.58
C PHE A 44 -0.24 4.89 9.70
N VAL A 45 -0.03 4.98 8.39
CA VAL A 45 -0.49 3.95 7.45
C VAL A 45 0.18 2.60 7.73
N PHE A 46 1.50 2.60 8.00
CA PHE A 46 2.22 1.39 8.36
C PHE A 46 1.72 0.77 9.67
N TYR A 47 1.50 1.59 10.70
CA TYR A 47 1.02 1.14 11.99
C TYR A 47 -0.39 0.55 11.90
N LEU A 48 -1.31 1.21 11.18
CA LEU A 48 -2.63 0.64 10.90
C LEU A 48 -2.54 -0.71 10.19
N TYR A 49 -1.65 -0.82 9.20
CA TYR A 49 -1.40 -2.09 8.51
C TYR A 49 -0.87 -3.17 9.46
N ALA A 50 0.07 -2.83 10.35
CA ALA A 50 0.61 -3.77 11.33
C ALA A 50 -0.49 -4.23 12.33
N GLN A 51 -1.30 -3.30 12.83
CA GLN A 51 -2.43 -3.59 13.72
C GLN A 51 -3.47 -4.47 13.03
N ASP A 52 -3.77 -4.21 11.75
CA ASP A 52 -4.65 -5.05 10.94
C ASP A 52 -4.11 -6.49 10.81
N LYS A 53 -2.82 -6.61 10.51
CA LYS A 53 -2.15 -7.92 10.38
C LYS A 53 -2.06 -8.70 11.69
N SER A 54 -1.91 -8.01 12.81
CA SER A 54 -1.98 -8.64 14.13
C SER A 54 -3.39 -9.06 14.54
N GLY A 55 -4.43 -8.54 13.87
CA GLY A 55 -5.83 -8.75 14.22
C GLY A 55 -6.36 -7.77 15.28
N GLU A 56 -5.48 -7.07 15.98
CA GLU A 56 -5.80 -6.07 17.00
C GLU A 56 -6.69 -4.95 16.47
N LEU A 57 -6.52 -4.54 15.20
CA LEU A 57 -7.32 -3.43 14.66
C LEU A 57 -8.84 -3.71 14.70
N LYS A 58 -9.24 -4.99 14.61
CA LYS A 58 -10.65 -5.40 14.60
C LYS A 58 -11.37 -5.11 15.93
N GLN A 59 -10.64 -5.02 17.05
CA GLN A 59 -11.24 -4.72 18.35
C GLN A 59 -11.81 -3.30 18.41
N HIS A 60 -11.37 -2.43 17.50
CA HIS A 60 -11.83 -1.05 17.38
C HIS A 60 -13.01 -0.90 16.42
N PHE A 61 -13.48 -1.99 15.81
CA PHE A 61 -14.60 -1.94 14.88
C PHE A 61 -15.93 -2.13 15.62
N SER A 62 -16.94 -1.41 15.14
CA SER A 62 -18.32 -1.50 15.62
C SER A 62 -19.23 -2.07 14.52
N GLY A 63 -20.35 -2.68 14.92
CA GLY A 63 -21.34 -3.23 13.99
C GLY A 63 -21.21 -4.74 13.79
N THR A 64 -22.35 -5.44 13.80
CA THR A 64 -22.43 -6.90 13.67
C THR A 64 -22.55 -7.38 12.21
N GLY A 65 -22.97 -6.49 11.30
CA GLY A 65 -23.05 -6.74 9.85
C GLY A 65 -21.94 -6.01 9.10
N ILE A 66 -22.16 -4.74 8.77
CA ILE A 66 -21.11 -3.87 8.21
C ILE A 66 -20.29 -3.32 9.38
N GLN A 67 -19.01 -3.64 9.38
CA GLN A 67 -18.08 -3.11 10.37
C GLN A 67 -17.73 -1.67 10.05
N HIS A 68 -17.56 -0.85 11.09
CA HIS A 68 -17.17 0.55 10.97
C HIS A 68 -16.05 0.88 11.96
N PHE A 69 -15.00 1.52 11.46
CA PHE A 69 -14.01 2.20 12.27
C PHE A 69 -14.40 3.68 12.32
N THR A 70 -15.15 4.08 13.34
CA THR A 70 -15.78 5.40 13.39
C THR A 70 -14.77 6.49 13.73
N GLY A 71 -15.11 7.74 13.41
CA GLY A 71 -14.27 8.90 13.72
C GLY A 71 -14.05 9.08 15.23
N GLU A 72 -15.02 8.71 16.08
CA GLU A 72 -14.87 8.76 17.53
C GLU A 72 -13.83 7.73 18.02
N VAL A 73 -13.88 6.50 17.50
CA VAL A 73 -12.89 5.48 17.87
C VAL A 73 -11.51 5.86 17.33
N LEU A 74 -11.44 6.36 16.09
CA LEU A 74 -10.19 6.84 15.49
C LEU A 74 -9.57 7.98 16.31
N ALA A 75 -10.37 8.89 16.86
CA ALA A 75 -9.88 9.99 17.69
C ALA A 75 -9.31 9.53 19.04
N ARG A 76 -9.71 8.35 19.54
CA ARG A 76 -9.20 7.72 20.77
C ARG A 76 -8.16 6.63 20.50
N PHE A 77 -7.90 6.32 19.23
CA PHE A 77 -6.99 5.25 18.86
C PHE A 77 -5.55 5.66 19.23
N GLU A 78 -4.92 4.89 20.10
CA GLU A 78 -3.58 5.18 20.58
C GLU A 78 -2.53 4.76 19.55
N ILE A 79 -1.58 5.67 19.31
CA ILE A 79 -0.55 5.49 18.29
C ILE A 79 0.80 5.81 18.93
N PRO A 80 1.73 4.86 18.96
CA PRO A 80 3.08 5.14 19.43
C PRO A 80 3.75 6.10 18.45
N LEU A 81 4.28 7.23 18.93
CA LEU A 81 4.99 8.20 18.10
C LEU A 81 6.51 8.06 18.32
N PRO A 82 7.24 7.42 17.39
CA PRO A 82 8.69 7.30 17.51
C PRO A 82 9.37 8.67 17.38
N PRO A 83 10.58 8.87 17.93
CA PRO A 83 11.34 10.09 17.73
C PRO A 83 11.58 10.40 16.25
N LEU A 84 11.34 11.65 15.84
CA LEU A 84 11.39 12.06 14.44
C LEU A 84 12.69 11.69 13.70
N PRO A 85 13.90 11.84 14.28
CA PRO A 85 15.14 11.44 13.60
C PRO A 85 15.20 9.94 13.30
N GLU A 86 14.69 9.10 14.21
CA GLU A 86 14.66 7.66 14.02
C GLU A 86 13.64 7.28 12.95
N LEU A 87 12.46 7.89 13.00
CA LEU A 87 11.42 7.68 12.01
C LEU A 87 11.90 8.02 10.59
N ARG A 88 12.59 9.15 10.42
CA ARG A 88 13.16 9.56 9.13
C ARG A 88 14.14 8.52 8.58
N ARG A 89 15.04 8.00 9.42
CA ARG A 89 15.98 6.94 9.02
C ARG A 89 15.25 5.66 8.61
N ALA A 90 14.26 5.22 9.40
CA ALA A 90 13.49 4.02 9.11
C ALA A 90 12.70 4.15 7.79
N ILE A 91 12.05 5.30 7.57
CA ILE A 91 11.31 5.59 6.34
C ILE A 91 12.25 5.59 5.13
N ALA A 92 13.41 6.25 5.21
CA ALA A 92 14.36 6.30 4.11
C ALA A 92 14.83 4.89 3.71
N ASN A 93 15.21 4.07 4.68
CA ASN A 93 15.61 2.68 4.43
C ASN A 93 14.48 1.86 3.78
N PHE A 94 13.23 2.08 4.20
CA PHE A 94 12.08 1.41 3.62
C PHE A 94 11.83 1.85 2.18
N ASP A 95 11.92 3.16 1.90
CA ASP A 95 11.77 3.70 0.55
C ASP A 95 12.84 3.13 -0.39
N ASP A 96 14.09 3.02 0.07
CA ASP A 96 15.19 2.42 -0.71
C ASP A 96 14.95 0.93 -1.01
N LEU A 97 14.56 0.14 -0.01
CA LEU A 97 14.23 -1.28 -0.18
C LEU A 97 13.04 -1.49 -1.11
N PHE A 98 12.03 -0.63 -1.01
CA PHE A 98 10.85 -0.68 -1.85
C PHE A 98 11.20 -0.37 -3.31
N ALA A 99 12.00 0.68 -3.56
CA ALA A 99 12.47 1.02 -4.89
C ALA A 99 13.27 -0.13 -5.53
N GLU A 100 14.16 -0.76 -4.76
CA GLU A 100 14.93 -1.92 -5.23
C GLU A 100 14.03 -3.11 -5.57
N THR A 101 13.01 -3.37 -4.74
CA THR A 101 12.03 -4.44 -5.00
C THR A 101 11.28 -4.20 -6.31
N GLN A 102 10.80 -2.97 -6.53
CA GLN A 102 10.11 -2.60 -7.77
C GLN A 102 11.03 -2.74 -8.99
N ARG A 103 12.30 -2.37 -8.86
CA ARG A 103 13.30 -2.54 -9.92
C ARG A 103 13.49 -4.01 -10.29
N ILE A 104 13.64 -4.89 -9.30
CA ILE A 104 13.80 -6.33 -9.50
C ILE A 104 12.54 -6.93 -10.14
N GLU A 105 11.35 -6.56 -9.67
CA GLU A 105 10.09 -7.00 -10.23
C GLU A 105 9.96 -6.62 -11.71
N ALA A 106 10.26 -5.36 -12.07
CA ALA A 106 10.23 -4.89 -13.45
C ALA A 106 11.19 -5.68 -14.35
N ILE A 107 12.42 -5.95 -13.89
CA ILE A 107 13.40 -6.77 -14.62
C ILE A 107 12.87 -8.18 -14.82
N TYR A 108 12.29 -8.78 -13.79
CA TYR A 108 11.74 -10.12 -13.87
C TYR A 108 10.60 -10.22 -14.88
N GLN A 109 9.66 -9.29 -14.86
CA GLN A 109 8.54 -9.23 -15.82
C GLN A 109 9.05 -9.06 -17.26
N HIS A 110 10.06 -8.22 -17.47
CA HIS A 110 10.66 -8.05 -18.79
C HIS A 110 11.32 -9.33 -19.30
N LYS A 111 12.02 -10.07 -18.42
CA LYS A 111 12.63 -11.36 -18.78
C LYS A 111 11.60 -12.41 -19.16
N LEU A 112 10.49 -12.49 -18.43
CA LEU A 112 9.40 -13.41 -18.76
C LEU A 112 8.83 -13.09 -20.15
N ALA A 113 8.53 -11.83 -20.43
CA ALA A 113 8.03 -11.39 -21.73
C ALA A 113 9.02 -11.71 -22.88
N ALA A 114 10.32 -11.51 -22.65
CA ALA A 114 11.36 -11.82 -23.64
C ALA A 114 11.48 -13.33 -23.90
N LEU A 115 11.38 -14.18 -22.87
CA LEU A 115 11.38 -15.63 -23.02
C LEU A 115 10.15 -16.13 -23.80
N ASP A 116 8.98 -15.57 -23.52
CA ASP A 116 7.75 -15.90 -24.26
C ASP A 116 7.85 -15.51 -25.74
N ALA A 117 8.41 -14.32 -26.04
CA ALA A 117 8.66 -13.88 -27.41
C ALA A 117 9.66 -14.78 -28.13
N LEU A 118 10.78 -15.13 -27.47
CA LEU A 118 11.80 -16.01 -28.04
C LEU A 118 11.22 -17.40 -28.34
N LYS A 119 10.46 -17.98 -27.41
CA LYS A 119 9.80 -19.27 -27.59
C LYS A 119 8.87 -19.26 -28.81
N LYS A 120 8.07 -18.20 -28.97
CA LYS A 120 7.18 -18.03 -30.14
C LYS A 120 7.98 -17.94 -31.43
N SER A 121 9.05 -17.15 -31.45
CA SER A 121 9.92 -17.00 -32.63
C SER A 121 10.58 -18.32 -33.03
N LEU A 122 11.07 -19.10 -32.07
CA LEU A 122 11.70 -20.40 -32.35
C LEU A 122 10.70 -21.42 -32.91
N LEU A 123 9.48 -21.46 -32.36
CA LEU A 123 8.43 -22.33 -32.88
C LEU A 123 8.04 -21.92 -34.31
N ASP A 124 7.90 -20.62 -34.58
CA ASP A 124 7.58 -20.11 -35.91
C ASP A 124 8.66 -20.48 -36.93
N GLN A 125 9.95 -20.31 -36.58
CA GLN A 125 11.07 -20.72 -37.42
C GLN A 125 11.09 -22.25 -37.65
N ALA A 126 10.81 -23.06 -36.63
CA ALA A 126 10.74 -24.52 -36.74
C ALA A 126 9.61 -24.97 -37.70
N PHE A 127 8.43 -24.36 -37.62
CA PHE A 127 7.28 -24.72 -38.46
C PHE A 127 7.34 -24.13 -39.87
N THR A 128 8.11 -23.07 -40.10
CA THR A 128 8.34 -22.47 -41.42
C THR A 128 9.60 -23.01 -42.12
N GLY A 129 10.36 -23.91 -41.49
CA GLY A 129 11.55 -24.53 -42.06
C GLY A 129 12.75 -23.57 -42.19
N GLN A 130 12.80 -22.53 -41.36
CA GLN A 130 13.87 -21.52 -41.32
C GLN A 130 14.92 -21.79 -40.23
N LEU A 131 14.93 -23.00 -39.68
CA LEU A 131 15.77 -23.44 -38.56
C LEU A 131 16.90 -24.37 -39.01
#